data_AF-A0A399D654-F1
#
_entry.id   AF-A0A399D654-F1
#
_cell.length_a   1.000
_cell.length_b   1.000
_cell.length_c   1.000
_cell.angle_alpha   90.00
_cell.angle_beta   90.00
_cell.angle_gamma   90.00
#
_symmetry.space_group_name_H-M   'P 1'
#
loop_
_entity.id
_entity.type
_entity.pdbx_description
1 polymer ?
#
loop_
_entity_poly.entity_id
_entity_poly.type
_entity_poly.pdbx_seq_one_letter_code
_entity_poly.pdbx_strand_id
1 'polypeptide(L)'
;MHSSTPDEEVQIPTIPVDVFLQEAENLCKWSLDDARALSAVGITEEILNDLPVRAGACREAQSIWNKDYRSQQEAQKEWAQQVPEAYDFRNDLLASLRFAYRKSEYWRKLHRKQSSNQDDVT
;
A
#
# COMPACT_ATOMS: atom_id res chain seq x y z
N MET A 1 12.68 8.67 5.50
CA MET A 1 11.85 9.86 5.72
C MET A 1 10.41 9.42 5.65
N HIS A 2 9.68 9.39 6.78
CA HIS A 2 8.26 9.06 6.84
C HIS A 2 7.47 10.37 6.94
N SER A 3 7.08 10.94 5.80
CA SER A 3 6.03 11.96 5.78
C SER A 3 4.69 11.23 5.75
N SER A 4 4.22 10.81 6.94
CA SER A 4 2.90 10.22 7.12
C SER A 4 1.91 11.39 7.17
N THR A 5 1.38 11.79 6.02
CA THR A 5 0.18 12.63 5.98
C THR A 5 -0.92 11.89 6.76
N PRO A 6 -1.68 12.58 7.64
CA PRO A 6 -2.82 11.95 8.30
C PRO A 6 -3.77 11.36 7.24
N ASP A 7 -4.29 10.15 7.45
CA ASP A 7 -5.18 9.45 6.49
C ASP A 7 -6.40 10.31 6.12
N GLU A 8 -6.85 11.19 7.02
CA GLU A 8 -7.97 12.12 6.84
C GLU A 8 -7.68 13.25 5.84
N GLU A 9 -6.41 13.53 5.55
CA GLU A 9 -5.98 14.51 4.53
C GLU A 9 -5.68 13.87 3.18
N VAL A 10 -5.71 12.54 3.09
CA VAL A 10 -5.49 11.80 1.85
C VAL A 10 -6.74 11.91 0.98
N GLN A 11 -6.70 12.83 0.02
CA GLN A 11 -7.77 12.96 -0.96
C GLN A 11 -7.70 11.82 -1.99
N ILE A 12 -8.80 11.07 -2.08
CA ILE A 12 -8.95 10.01 -3.08
C ILE A 12 -9.28 10.68 -4.42
N PRO A 13 -8.52 10.41 -5.49
CA PRO A 13 -8.85 10.91 -6.82
C PRO A 13 -10.26 10.47 -7.24
N THR A 14 -11.11 11.42 -7.64
CA THR A 14 -12.46 11.14 -8.16
C THR A 14 -12.43 10.47 -9.53
N ILE A 15 -11.30 10.58 -10.23
CA ILE A 15 -11.06 9.97 -11.53
C ILE A 15 -9.77 9.14 -11.51
N PRO A 16 -9.66 8.11 -12.36
CA PRO A 16 -8.42 7.38 -12.56
C PRO A 16 -7.26 8.31 -12.93
N VAL A 17 -6.10 8.11 -12.29
CA VAL A 17 -4.93 8.97 -12.47
C VAL A 17 -4.39 8.91 -13.91
N ASP A 18 -4.50 7.77 -14.58
CA ASP A 18 -4.13 7.63 -15.99
C ASP A 18 -4.99 8.50 -16.91
N VAL A 19 -6.30 8.58 -16.66
CA VAL A 19 -7.22 9.48 -17.38
C VAL A 19 -6.83 10.93 -17.14
N PHE A 20 -6.61 11.33 -15.88
CA PHE A 20 -6.19 12.70 -15.55
C PHE A 20 -4.89 13.10 -16.26
N LEU A 21 -3.90 12.21 -16.28
CA LEU A 21 -2.61 12.44 -16.95
C LEU A 21 -2.77 12.56 -18.47
N GLN A 22 -3.61 11.72 -19.07
CA GLN A 22 -3.89 11.78 -20.51
C GLN A 22 -4.60 13.09 -20.88
N GLU A 23 -5.58 13.52 -20.08
CA GLU A 23 -6.27 14.80 -20.29
C GLU A 23 -5.32 15.98 -20.16
N ALA A 24 -4.42 15.98 -19.17
CA ALA A 24 -3.41 17.01 -19.00
C ALA A 24 -2.48 17.15 -20.23
N GLU A 25 -2.02 16.03 -20.79
CA GLU A 25 -1.20 16.02 -22.00
C GLU A 25 -1.95 16.50 -23.24
N ASN A 26 -3.23 16.12 -23.39
CA ASN A 26 -4.09 16.60 -24.47
C ASN A 26 -4.32 18.11 -24.37
N LEU A 27 -4.66 18.59 -23.16
CA LEU A 27 -4.87 20.01 -22.89
C LEU A 27 -3.64 20.85 -23.22
N CYS A 28 -2.44 20.38 -22.86
CA CYS A 28 -1.21 21.06 -23.24
C CYS A 28 -1.10 21.25 -24.76
N LYS A 29 -1.35 20.19 -25.55
CA LYS A 29 -1.24 20.26 -27.02
C LYS A 29 -2.27 21.21 -27.63
N TRP A 30 -3.52 21.13 -27.18
CA TRP A 30 -4.60 21.97 -27.72
C TRP A 30 -4.48 23.42 -27.29
N SER A 31 -4.00 23.68 -26.07
CA SER A 31 -3.87 25.04 -25.54
C SER A 31 -2.76 25.85 -26.21
N LEU A 32 -1.78 25.20 -26.83
CA LEU A 32 -0.69 25.90 -27.52
C LEU A 32 -1.19 26.66 -28.76
N ASP A 33 -2.22 26.16 -29.44
CA ASP A 33 -2.82 26.82 -30.60
C ASP A 33 -3.45 28.18 -30.21
N ASP A 34 -3.99 28.27 -28.99
CA ASP A 34 -4.65 29.45 -28.42
C ASP A 34 -3.77 30.19 -27.38
N ALA A 35 -2.47 29.91 -27.33
CA ALA A 35 -1.57 30.41 -26.27
C ALA A 35 -1.61 31.94 -26.10
N ARG A 36 -1.77 32.70 -27.19
CA ARG A 36 -1.89 34.17 -27.12
C ARG A 36 -3.19 34.63 -26.45
N ALA A 37 -4.31 33.95 -26.71
CA ALA A 37 -5.59 34.27 -26.10
C ALA A 37 -5.60 33.85 -24.60
N LEU A 38 -4.98 32.71 -24.29
CA LEU A 38 -4.83 32.20 -22.94
C LEU A 38 -3.90 33.08 -22.07
N SER A 39 -2.87 33.66 -22.67
CA SER A 39 -1.99 34.61 -21.97
C SER A 39 -2.75 35.84 -21.46
N ALA A 40 -3.78 36.30 -22.17
CA ALA A 40 -4.61 37.43 -21.75
C ALA A 40 -5.42 37.15 -20.46
N VAL A 41 -5.64 35.89 -20.10
CA VAL A 41 -6.30 35.46 -18.86
C VAL A 41 -5.32 34.90 -17.82
N GLY A 42 -4.01 35.07 -18.05
CA GLY A 42 -2.94 34.69 -17.10
C GLY A 42 -2.43 33.25 -17.24
N ILE A 43 -2.83 32.51 -18.27
CA ILE A 43 -2.27 31.19 -18.59
C ILE A 43 -1.09 31.41 -19.54
N THR A 44 0.12 31.41 -18.99
CA THR A 44 1.34 31.62 -19.77
C THR A 44 1.78 30.34 -20.48
N GLU A 45 2.55 30.50 -21.55
CA GLU A 45 3.16 29.39 -22.28
C GLU A 45 4.09 28.56 -21.37
N GLU A 46 4.70 29.18 -20.36
CA GLU A 46 5.50 28.49 -19.34
C GLU A 46 4.66 27.50 -18.52
N ILE A 47 3.44 27.89 -18.12
CA ILE A 47 2.51 26.99 -17.40
C ILE A 47 2.12 25.81 -18.29
N LEU A 48 1.86 26.08 -19.57
CA LEU A 48 1.53 25.04 -20.55
C LEU A 48 2.70 24.08 -20.78
N ASN A 49 3.93 24.61 -20.89
CA ASN A 49 5.12 23.79 -21.09
C ASN A 49 5.51 22.97 -19.85
N ASP A 50 5.07 23.37 -18.65
CA ASP A 50 5.33 22.65 -17.40
C ASP A 50 4.35 21.48 -17.19
N LEU A 51 3.17 21.51 -17.82
CA LEU A 51 2.15 20.45 -17.72
C LEU A 51 2.69 19.05 -18.05
N PRO A 52 3.39 18.82 -19.19
CA PRO A 52 3.95 17.51 -19.51
C PRO A 52 4.99 17.02 -18.50
N VAL A 53 5.79 17.94 -17.94
CA VAL A 53 6.82 17.60 -16.93
C VAL A 53 6.15 17.13 -15.64
N ARG A 54 5.13 17.85 -15.18
CA ARG A 54 4.34 17.48 -14.00
C ARG A 54 3.57 16.17 -14.20
N ALA A 55 2.98 15.99 -15.36
CA ALA A 55 2.29 14.75 -15.72
C ALA A 55 3.26 13.56 -15.72
N GLY A 56 4.47 13.74 -16.28
CA GLY A 56 5.54 12.73 -16.23
C GLY A 56 5.97 12.39 -14.80
N ALA A 57 6.20 13.38 -13.95
CA ALA A 57 6.56 13.18 -12.55
C ALA A 57 5.47 12.44 -11.76
N CYS A 58 4.20 12.80 -11.98
CA CYS A 58 3.06 12.14 -11.35
C CYS A 58 2.92 10.68 -11.81
N ARG A 59 3.14 10.40 -13.10
CA ARG A 59 3.15 9.02 -13.64
C ARG A 59 4.21 8.16 -12.99
N GLU A 60 5.43 8.70 -12.81
CA GLU A 60 6.51 7.97 -12.15
C GLU A 60 6.17 7.69 -10.68
N ALA A 61 5.66 8.69 -9.96
CA ALA A 61 5.19 8.50 -8.58
C ALA A 61 4.11 7.41 -8.48
N GLN A 62 3.15 7.39 -9.42
CA GLN A 62 2.12 6.35 -9.49
C GLN A 62 2.73 4.96 -9.75
N SER A 63 3.75 4.86 -10.62
CA SER A 63 4.46 3.62 -10.90
C SER A 63 5.13 3.04 -9.65
N ILE A 64 5.85 3.90 -8.90
CA ILE A 64 6.48 3.52 -7.64
C ILE A 64 5.43 3.07 -6.62
N TRP A 65 4.35 3.84 -6.46
CA TRP A 65 3.28 3.48 -5.52
C TRP A 65 2.61 2.14 -5.90
N ASN A 66 2.32 1.92 -7.18
CA ASN A 66 1.75 0.66 -7.65
C ASN A 66 2.66 -0.54 -7.37
N LYS A 67 3.97 -0.38 -7.53
CA LYS A 67 4.96 -1.42 -7.21
C LYS A 67 4.93 -1.75 -5.72
N ASP A 68 5.02 -0.74 -4.86
CA ASP A 68 5.07 -0.93 -3.41
C ASP A 68 3.75 -1.51 -2.89
N TYR A 69 2.62 -1.01 -3.39
CA TYR A 69 1.28 -1.50 -3.03
C TYR A 69 1.10 -2.97 -3.40
N ARG A 70 1.47 -3.36 -4.64
CA ARG A 70 1.38 -4.76 -5.08
C ARG A 70 2.31 -5.68 -4.28
N SER A 71 3.54 -5.24 -4.01
CA SER A 71 4.50 -6.01 -3.20
C SER A 71 3.97 -6.26 -1.78
N GLN A 72 3.36 -5.26 -1.14
CA GLN A 72 2.73 -5.43 0.17
C GLN A 72 1.56 -6.42 0.14
N GLN A 73 0.72 -6.36 -0.90
CA GLN A 73 -0.38 -7.31 -1.07
C GLN A 73 0.11 -8.74 -1.32
N GLU A 74 1.16 -8.91 -2.13
CA GLU A 74 1.79 -10.21 -2.38
C GLU A 74 2.37 -10.80 -1.09
N ALA A 75 3.10 -10.00 -0.30
CA ALA A 75 3.64 -10.43 0.99
C ALA A 75 2.54 -10.83 1.99
N GLN A 76 1.43 -10.09 2.05
CA GLN A 76 0.29 -10.47 2.89
C GLN A 76 -0.36 -11.77 2.42
N LYS A 77 -0.47 -11.96 1.11
CA LYS A 77 -1.03 -13.18 0.53
C LYS A 77 -0.13 -14.39 0.79
N GLU A 78 1.18 -14.25 0.61
CA GLU A 78 2.16 -15.29 0.91
C GLU A 78 2.15 -15.64 2.40
N TRP A 79 2.12 -14.62 3.28
CA TRP A 79 1.97 -14.79 4.72
C TRP A 79 0.70 -15.59 5.04
N ALA A 80 -0.45 -15.20 4.50
CA ALA A 80 -1.72 -15.91 4.75
C ALA A 80 -1.68 -17.39 4.34
N GLN A 81 -0.88 -17.75 3.32
CA GLN A 81 -0.70 -19.13 2.88
C GLN A 81 0.25 -19.91 3.79
N GLN A 82 1.36 -19.30 4.24
CA GLN A 82 2.39 -19.96 5.02
C GLN A 82 2.09 -20.02 6.52
N VAL A 83 1.27 -19.09 7.03
CA VAL A 83 0.93 -18.96 8.45
C VAL A 83 0.39 -20.24 9.10
N PRO A 84 -0.56 -20.98 8.47
CA PRO A 84 -1.08 -22.20 9.08
C PRO A 84 0.03 -23.23 9.35
N GLU A 85 0.82 -23.55 8.32
CA GLU A 85 1.92 -24.51 8.43
C GLU A 85 3.01 -24.03 9.40
N ALA A 86 3.32 -22.72 9.39
CA ALA A 86 4.27 -22.14 10.32
C ALA A 86 3.82 -22.24 11.79
N TYR A 87 2.52 -22.07 12.07
CA TYR A 87 1.99 -22.26 13.42
C TYR A 87 1.96 -23.72 13.85
N ASP A 88 1.65 -24.65 12.95
CA ASP A 88 1.70 -26.08 13.23
C ASP A 88 3.14 -26.52 13.53
N PHE A 89 4.09 -26.13 12.69
CA PHE A 89 5.51 -26.41 12.91
C PHE A 89 6.01 -25.77 14.21
N ARG A 90 5.59 -24.55 14.53
CA ARG A 90 5.88 -23.91 15.82
C ARG A 90 5.35 -24.77 16.96
N ASN A 91 4.12 -25.26 16.89
CA ASN A 91 3.51 -26.08 17.95
C ASN A 91 4.28 -27.41 18.13
N ASP A 92 4.68 -28.06 17.04
CA ASP A 92 5.47 -29.29 17.07
C ASP A 92 6.86 -29.09 17.68
N LEU A 93 7.53 -27.99 17.33
CA LEU A 93 8.84 -27.64 17.87
C LEU A 93 8.74 -27.33 19.36
N LEU A 94 7.71 -26.58 19.74
CA LEU A 94 7.35 -26.28 21.12
C LEU A 94 7.08 -27.58 21.91
N ALA A 95 6.31 -28.52 21.37
CA ALA A 95 6.02 -29.82 21.99
C ALA A 95 7.30 -30.66 22.17
N SER A 96 8.17 -30.66 21.16
CA SER A 96 9.45 -31.38 21.18
C SER A 96 10.44 -30.79 22.21
N LEU A 97 10.43 -29.47 22.37
CA LEU A 97 11.28 -28.74 23.33
C LEU A 97 10.61 -28.53 24.70
N ARG A 98 9.50 -29.21 24.98
CA ARG A 98 8.73 -29.07 26.23
C ARG A 98 9.59 -29.22 27.49
N PHE A 99 10.61 -30.08 27.46
CA PHE A 99 11.51 -30.28 28.59
C PHE A 99 12.34 -29.02 28.95
N ALA A 100 12.69 -28.21 27.96
CA ALA A 100 13.48 -26.99 28.10
C ALA A 100 12.62 -25.84 28.66
N TYR A 101 11.32 -25.83 28.33
CA TYR A 101 10.40 -24.76 28.73
C TYR A 101 9.49 -25.07 29.93
N ARG A 102 9.64 -26.23 30.56
CA ARG A 102 8.78 -26.72 31.67
C ARG A 102 8.62 -25.78 32.89
N LYS A 103 9.55 -24.84 33.09
CA LYS A 103 9.51 -23.84 34.19
C LYS A 103 9.07 -22.45 33.75
N SER A 104 8.81 -22.24 32.45
CA SER A 104 8.39 -20.95 31.92
C SER A 104 6.93 -20.65 32.27
N GLU A 105 6.69 -19.51 32.92
CA GLU A 105 5.33 -19.01 33.24
C GLU A 105 4.48 -18.80 31.98
N TYR A 106 5.11 -18.42 30.87
CA TYR A 106 4.44 -18.21 29.57
C TYR A 106 3.80 -19.50 29.06
N TRP A 107 4.51 -20.62 29.19
CA TRP A 107 4.10 -21.93 28.72
C TRP A 107 2.95 -22.54 29.52
N ARG A 108 2.89 -22.30 30.83
CA ARG A 108 1.75 -22.72 31.66
C ARG A 108 0.46 -22.00 31.28
N LYS A 109 0.55 -20.71 30.93
CA LYS A 109 -0.61 -19.92 30.49
C LYS A 109 -1.14 -20.36 29.13
N LEU A 110 -0.24 -20.76 28.22
CA LEU A 110 -0.60 -21.20 26.87
C LEU A 110 -1.33 -22.55 26.87
N HIS A 111 -0.86 -23.54 27.64
CA HIS A 111 -1.55 -24.81 27.83
C HIS A 111 -2.94 -24.66 28.48
N ARG A 112 -3.10 -23.73 29.44
CA ARG A 112 -4.40 -23.46 30.07
C ARG A 112 -5.43 -22.91 29.08
N LYS A 113 -5.00 -22.08 28.12
CA LYS A 113 -5.86 -21.50 27.07
C LYS A 113 -6.23 -22.49 25.96
N GLN A 114 -5.36 -23.45 25.65
CA GLN A 114 -5.66 -24.47 24.64
C GLN A 114 -6.65 -25.53 25.16
N SER A 115 -6.60 -25.90 26.45
CA SER A 115 -7.64 -26.76 27.03
C SER A 115 -9.02 -26.13 27.03
N SER A 116 -9.16 -24.82 27.30
CA SER A 116 -10.47 -24.16 27.29
C SER A 116 -11.07 -23.97 25.90
N ASN A 117 -10.26 -23.94 24.84
CA ASN A 117 -10.75 -23.81 23.46
C ASN A 117 -11.17 -25.16 22.85
N GLN A 118 -10.73 -26.27 23.44
CA GLN A 118 -11.10 -27.63 23.01
C GLN A 118 -12.49 -28.03 23.52
N ASP A 119 -12.97 -27.41 24.61
CA ASP A 119 -14.26 -27.70 25.24
C ASP A 119 -15.45 -26.95 24.60
N ASP A 120 -15.20 -26.02 23.67
CA ASP A 120 -16.23 -25.18 23.00
C ASP A 120 -16.57 -25.67 21.58
N VAL A 121 -16.03 -26.84 21.19
CA VAL A 121 -16.34 -27.55 19.93
C VAL A 121 -16.86 -28.95 20.27
N THR A 122 -17.97 -29.00 21.01
CA THR A 122 -18.86 -30.17 21.12
C THR A 122 -20.30 -29.74 21.36
#